data_AF-A0A1F3M4V5-F1
#
_entry.id   AF-A0A1F3M4V5-F1
#
_cell.length_a   1.000
_cell.length_b   1.000
_cell.length_c   1.000
_cell.angle_alpha   90.00
_cell.angle_beta   90.00
_cell.angle_gamma   90.00
#
_symmetry.space_group_name_H-M   'P 1'
#
loop_
_entity.id
_entity.type
_entity.pdbx_description
1 polymer ?
#
loop_
_entity_poly.entity_id
_entity_poly.type
_entity_poly.pdbx_seq_one_letter_code
_entity_poly.pdbx_strand_id
1 'polypeptide(L)'
;MRTGTFPHKCVEIISEYFNCQRTIIIGTAVNGDTIRIFAQGYIAKQVIAKGTYSHLHLSAYNLKPGIVEGDRDIITGKFIKLVAINDTTVGQALATTHDFKSYTPITPFQKIHHYKAVLDNSFILGNGSLKAIFGFQKNQRQEYADILNENQYGLYFSLNTVTYDIRYILPEYHDLSISIGINNMVQNSQNKGTEFLIPKYN
;
A
#
# COMPACT_ATOMS: atom_id res chain seq x y z
N MET A 1 -15.04 38.68 35.24
CA MET A 1 -15.92 37.54 35.58
C MET A 1 -17.33 37.81 35.09
N ARG A 2 -17.76 37.07 34.06
CA ARG A 2 -19.15 36.59 33.86
C ARG A 2 -19.12 35.65 32.64
N THR A 3 -19.05 34.36 32.92
CA THR A 3 -19.31 33.29 31.95
C THR A 3 -20.82 33.10 31.87
N GLY A 4 -21.41 33.31 30.70
CA GLY A 4 -22.79 32.96 30.41
C GLY A 4 -22.83 31.69 29.57
N THR A 5 -23.44 30.64 30.10
CA THR A 5 -23.73 29.38 29.41
C THR A 5 -25.11 29.51 28.74
N PHE A 6 -25.18 29.35 27.42
CA PHE A 6 -26.45 29.22 26.70
C PHE A 6 -26.71 27.74 26.38
N PRO A 7 -27.89 27.17 26.66
CA PRO A 7 -28.24 25.83 26.26
C PRO A 7 -28.87 25.87 24.86
N HIS A 8 -28.14 25.42 23.85
CA HIS A 8 -28.75 25.10 22.56
C HIS A 8 -29.30 23.67 22.62
N LYS A 9 -30.62 23.58 22.86
CA LYS A 9 -31.40 22.39 22.47
C LYS A 9 -31.29 22.25 20.95
N CYS A 10 -30.54 21.26 20.48
CA CYS A 10 -30.63 20.83 19.10
C CYS A 10 -31.85 19.90 19.00
N VAL A 11 -32.95 20.46 18.51
CA VAL A 11 -34.07 19.69 17.95
C VAL A 11 -33.63 19.33 16.53
N GLU A 12 -33.08 18.13 16.34
CA GLU A 12 -32.84 17.59 15.00
C GLU A 12 -34.17 17.09 14.43
N ILE A 13 -34.74 17.90 13.53
CA ILE A 13 -35.84 17.52 12.66
C ILE A 13 -35.24 16.58 11.60
N ILE A 14 -35.76 15.35 11.53
CA ILE A 14 -35.39 14.32 10.56
C ILE A 14 -35.77 14.79 9.15
N SER A 15 -34.79 14.99 8.26
CA SER A 15 -35.01 14.92 6.80
C SER A 15 -33.68 14.76 6.03
N GLU A 16 -33.60 13.71 5.22
CA GLU A 16 -32.62 13.44 4.14
C GLU A 16 -31.19 13.00 4.53
N TYR A 17 -31.06 11.75 5.01
CA TYR A 17 -29.79 11.06 5.26
C TYR A 17 -29.11 10.56 3.96
N PHE A 18 -28.29 11.42 3.35
CA PHE A 18 -27.19 10.99 2.47
C PHE A 18 -25.92 11.78 2.79
N ASN A 19 -25.19 11.38 3.84
CA ASN A 19 -23.87 11.95 4.10
C ASN A 19 -22.83 11.14 3.28
N CYS A 20 -22.36 11.71 2.17
CA CYS A 20 -21.28 11.15 1.36
C CYS A 20 -19.97 11.83 1.74
N GLN A 21 -19.02 11.09 2.32
CA GLN A 21 -17.68 11.60 2.59
C GLN A 21 -16.73 11.17 1.47
N ARG A 22 -15.98 12.13 0.94
CA ARG A 22 -14.92 11.87 -0.04
C ARG A 22 -13.64 12.50 0.48
N THR A 23 -12.56 11.74 0.50
CA THR A 23 -11.25 12.22 0.91
C THR A 23 -10.22 11.68 -0.04
N ILE A 24 -9.41 12.56 -0.60
CA ILE A 24 -8.25 12.19 -1.41
C ILE A 24 -7.04 12.83 -0.74
N ILE A 25 -6.09 12.00 -0.35
CA ILE A 25 -4.81 12.42 0.21
C ILE A 25 -3.76 12.12 -0.85
N ILE A 26 -3.15 13.18 -1.39
CA ILE A 26 -2.02 13.09 -2.31
C ILE A 26 -0.79 13.57 -1.55
N GLY A 27 0.12 12.65 -1.26
CA GLY A 27 1.44 12.95 -0.75
C GLY A 27 2.43 12.96 -1.92
N THR A 28 3.16 14.06 -2.07
CA THR A 28 4.30 14.10 -3.00
C THR A 28 5.56 14.38 -2.20
N ALA A 29 6.63 13.66 -2.52
CA ALA A 29 7.97 13.97 -2.05
C ALA A 29 8.85 14.21 -3.27
N VAL A 30 9.35 15.43 -3.40
CA VAL A 30 10.21 15.88 -4.50
C VAL A 30 11.63 16.02 -3.98
N ASN A 31 12.61 15.40 -4.64
CA ASN A 31 14.03 15.63 -4.34
C ASN A 31 14.91 15.40 -5.58
N GLY A 32 15.52 16.47 -6.09
CA GLY A 32 16.20 16.48 -7.40
C GLY A 32 15.22 16.14 -8.53
N ASP A 33 15.60 15.20 -9.41
CA ASP A 33 14.78 14.76 -10.55
C ASP A 33 13.77 13.64 -10.20
N THR A 34 13.69 13.22 -8.94
CA THR A 34 12.85 12.09 -8.53
C THR A 34 11.61 12.56 -7.76
N ILE A 35 10.44 12.16 -8.23
CA ILE A 35 9.15 12.42 -7.57
C ILE A 35 8.59 11.10 -7.04
N ARG A 36 8.43 10.98 -5.72
CA ARG A 36 7.67 9.88 -5.10
C ARG A 36 6.25 10.36 -4.86
N ILE A 37 5.27 9.63 -5.40
CA ILE A 37 3.85 9.95 -5.29
C ILE A 37 3.17 8.84 -4.51
N PHE A 38 2.45 9.25 -3.47
CA PHE A 38 1.53 8.42 -2.71
C PHE A 38 0.14 9.01 -2.89
N ALA A 39 -0.80 8.20 -3.33
CA ALA A 39 -2.19 8.61 -3.45
C ALA A 39 -3.07 7.63 -2.68
N GLN A 40 -3.89 8.16 -1.78
CA GLN A 40 -4.93 7.39 -1.12
C GLN A 40 -6.26 8.10 -1.35
N GLY A 41 -7.23 7.37 -1.91
CA GLY A 41 -8.59 7.81 -2.10
C GLY A 41 -9.53 7.03 -1.20
N TYR A 42 -10.48 7.72 -0.60
CA TYR A 42 -11.53 7.13 0.21
C TYR A 42 -12.86 7.75 -0.18
N ILE A 43 -13.83 6.90 -0.48
CA ILE A 43 -15.20 7.30 -0.76
C ILE A 43 -16.09 6.49 0.15
N ALA A 44 -16.84 7.17 1.01
CA ALA A 44 -17.83 6.55 1.86
C ALA A 44 -19.22 7.08 1.52
N LYS A 45 -20.18 6.16 1.45
CA LYS A 45 -21.60 6.49 1.37
C LYS A 45 -22.36 5.70 2.42
N GLN A 46 -23.04 6.43 3.30
CA GLN A 46 -24.05 5.82 4.15
C GLN A 46 -25.33 5.60 3.33
N VAL A 47 -25.94 4.43 3.44
CA VAL A 47 -27.12 4.05 2.66
C VAL A 47 -28.27 3.72 3.62
N ILE A 48 -29.27 4.59 3.63
CA ILE A 48 -30.64 4.37 4.16
C ILE A 48 -30.77 4.24 5.70
N ALA A 49 -29.85 3.63 6.44
CA ALA A 49 -30.00 3.39 7.89
C ALA A 49 -28.70 3.61 8.71
N LYS A 50 -28.85 3.96 10.00
CA LYS A 50 -27.74 4.05 10.96
C LYS A 50 -27.08 2.67 11.10
N GLY A 51 -25.85 2.53 10.60
CA GLY A 51 -25.09 1.26 10.59
C GLY A 51 -25.03 0.53 9.23
N THR A 52 -25.76 1.00 8.21
CA THR A 52 -25.61 0.51 6.82
C THR A 52 -24.73 1.46 6.01
N TYR A 53 -23.66 0.94 5.41
CA TYR A 53 -22.69 1.72 4.64
C TYR A 53 -22.03 0.92 3.51
N SER A 54 -21.47 1.67 2.56
CA SER A 54 -20.56 1.17 1.54
C SER A 54 -19.37 2.12 1.41
N HIS A 55 -18.18 1.59 1.65
CA HIS A 55 -16.92 2.30 1.63
C HIS A 55 -16.01 1.72 0.55
N LEU A 56 -15.49 2.59 -0.32
CA LEU A 56 -14.48 2.28 -1.30
C LEU A 56 -13.16 2.93 -0.89
N HIS A 57 -12.17 2.10 -0.59
CA HIS A 57 -10.81 2.49 -0.30
C HIS A 57 -9.93 2.19 -1.51
N LEU A 58 -9.21 3.20 -1.98
CA LEU A 58 -8.23 3.08 -3.06
C LEU A 58 -6.89 3.57 -2.53
N SER A 59 -5.83 2.81 -2.75
CA SER A 59 -4.47 3.28 -2.48
C SER A 59 -3.51 2.88 -3.58
N ALA A 60 -2.61 3.80 -3.90
CA ALA A 60 -1.54 3.60 -4.85
C ALA A 60 -0.25 4.22 -4.31
N TYR A 61 0.86 3.50 -4.46
CA TYR A 61 2.17 4.08 -4.19
C TYR A 61 3.22 3.59 -5.17
N ASN A 62 4.21 4.46 -5.38
CA ASN A 62 5.40 4.17 -6.16
C ASN A 62 6.64 4.48 -5.30
N LEU A 63 7.37 3.44 -4.93
CA LEU A 63 8.56 3.54 -4.08
C LEU A 63 9.80 3.07 -4.85
N LYS A 64 10.89 3.82 -4.75
CA LYS A 64 12.22 3.43 -5.23
C LYS A 64 13.19 3.36 -4.04
N PRO A 65 13.25 2.24 -3.28
CA PRO A 65 14.26 2.06 -2.26
C PRO A 65 15.59 1.56 -2.85
N GLY A 66 16.71 2.01 -2.29
CA GLY A 66 18.03 1.43 -2.59
C GLY A 66 18.26 0.16 -1.79
N ILE A 67 19.11 -0.73 -2.31
CA ILE A 67 19.62 -1.90 -1.60
C ILE A 67 21.05 -1.57 -1.15
N VAL A 68 21.34 -1.85 0.12
CA VAL A 68 22.70 -1.72 0.66
C VAL A 68 23.27 -3.13 0.78
N GLU A 69 24.27 -3.45 -0.05
CA GLU A 69 24.91 -4.78 -0.04
C GLU A 69 25.84 -4.97 1.16
N GLY A 70 26.41 -3.87 1.67
CA GLY A 70 27.18 -3.86 2.91
C GLY A 70 28.64 -4.31 2.77
N ASP A 71 29.12 -4.52 1.55
CA ASP A 71 30.51 -4.85 1.26
C ASP A 71 31.47 -3.76 1.76
N ARG A 72 32.68 -4.19 2.14
CA ARG A 72 33.70 -3.31 2.74
C ARG A 72 35.07 -3.54 2.12
N ASP A 73 35.83 -2.46 2.06
CA ASP A 73 37.24 -2.50 1.70
C ASP A 73 38.04 -3.16 2.83
N ILE A 74 38.87 -4.14 2.47
CA ILE A 74 39.62 -4.97 3.44
C ILE A 74 40.70 -4.18 4.19
N ILE A 75 41.22 -3.10 3.59
CA ILE A 75 42.31 -2.30 4.17
C ILE A 75 41.74 -1.22 5.11
N THR A 76 40.74 -0.48 4.66
CA THR A 76 40.18 0.68 5.38
C THR A 76 38.94 0.35 6.21
N GLY A 77 38.30 -0.80 5.99
CA GLY A 77 37.04 -1.21 6.64
C GLY A 77 35.82 -0.38 6.24
N LYS A 78 35.99 0.59 5.33
CA LYS A 78 34.91 1.46 4.83
C LYS A 78 34.02 0.70 3.85
N PHE A 79 32.75 1.10 3.77
CA PHE A 79 31.83 0.55 2.78
C PHE A 79 32.34 0.82 1.36
N ILE A 80 32.17 -0.15 0.47
CA ILE A 80 32.41 0.00 -0.96
C ILE A 80 31.07 0.08 -1.70
N LYS A 81 31.12 0.71 -2.86
CA LYS A 81 30.04 0.75 -3.85
C LYS A 81 30.59 0.35 -5.20
N LEU A 82 29.73 -0.25 -6.00
CA LEU A 82 30.05 -0.56 -7.39
C LEU A 82 29.87 0.70 -8.26
N VAL A 83 30.77 0.87 -9.23
CA VAL A 83 30.76 2.00 -10.17
C VAL A 83 31.12 1.51 -11.57
N ALA A 84 30.48 2.03 -12.61
CA ALA A 84 30.93 1.79 -13.98
C ALA A 84 32.22 2.57 -14.23
N ILE A 85 33.32 1.88 -14.56
CA ILE A 85 34.59 2.52 -14.97
C ILE A 85 34.50 2.91 -16.45
N ASN A 86 33.82 2.08 -17.25
CA ASN A 86 33.50 2.29 -18.66
C ASN A 86 32.25 1.47 -19.02
N ASP A 87 31.80 1.52 -20.28
CA ASP A 87 30.58 0.86 -20.76
C ASP A 87 30.59 -0.69 -20.66
N THR A 88 31.73 -1.30 -20.30
CA THR A 88 31.90 -2.76 -20.22
C THR A 88 32.51 -3.25 -18.91
N THR A 89 32.95 -2.35 -18.04
CA THR A 89 33.75 -2.70 -16.85
C THR A 89 33.15 -2.08 -15.60
N VAL A 90 32.79 -2.94 -14.65
CA VAL A 90 32.38 -2.55 -13.29
C VAL A 90 33.60 -2.56 -12.38
N GLY A 91 33.77 -1.46 -11.63
CA GLY A 91 34.77 -1.31 -10.58
C GLY A 91 34.14 -1.11 -9.22
N GLN A 92 35.00 -0.96 -8.21
CA GLN A 92 34.62 -0.65 -6.84
C GLN A 92 35.21 0.70 -6.43
N ALA A 93 34.44 1.49 -5.69
CA ALA A 93 34.87 2.75 -5.11
C ALA A 93 34.47 2.80 -3.63
N LEU A 94 35.20 3.57 -2.82
CA LEU A 94 34.83 3.82 -1.43
C LEU A 94 33.55 4.66 -1.37
N ALA A 95 32.62 4.28 -0.48
CA ALA A 95 31.44 5.07 -0.19
C ALA A 95 31.84 6.39 0.50
N THR A 96 31.23 7.48 0.05
CA THR A 96 31.47 8.84 0.54
C THR A 96 30.38 9.28 1.51
N THR A 97 30.63 10.35 2.28
CA THR A 97 29.61 10.96 3.15
C THR A 97 28.35 11.38 2.39
N HIS A 98 28.47 11.73 1.11
CA HIS A 98 27.34 12.07 0.25
C HIS A 98 26.45 10.85 -0.01
N ASP A 99 27.04 9.67 -0.22
CA ASP A 99 26.29 8.43 -0.49
C ASP A 99 25.37 8.05 0.69
N PHE A 100 25.79 8.31 1.93
CA PHE A 100 24.97 8.06 3.14
C PHE A 100 23.87 9.09 3.40
N LYS A 101 23.94 10.26 2.75
CA LYS A 101 22.98 11.36 2.94
C LYS A 101 22.06 11.57 1.73
N SER A 102 22.39 10.94 0.60
CA SER A 102 21.60 11.00 -0.62
C SER A 102 20.30 10.21 -0.47
N TYR A 103 19.20 10.77 -0.97
CA TYR A 103 17.91 10.08 -1.09
C TYR A 103 17.70 9.45 -2.47
N THR A 104 18.67 9.63 -3.38
CA THR A 104 18.71 9.02 -4.70
C THR A 104 19.41 7.67 -4.60
N PRO A 105 18.68 6.56 -4.77
CA PRO A 105 19.27 5.23 -4.72
C PRO A 105 20.30 5.03 -5.83
N ILE A 106 21.47 4.52 -5.47
CA ILE A 106 22.44 3.93 -6.40
C ILE A 106 22.06 2.47 -6.66
N THR A 107 22.48 1.92 -7.79
CA THR A 107 22.34 0.49 -8.08
C THR A 107 23.18 -0.33 -7.07
N PRO A 108 22.65 -1.43 -6.52
CA PRO A 108 21.33 -2.01 -6.78
C PRO A 108 20.17 -1.26 -6.10
N PHE A 109 19.03 -1.17 -6.77
CA PHE A 109 17.80 -0.61 -6.20
C PHE A 109 16.56 -1.41 -6.62
N GLN A 110 15.48 -1.24 -5.88
CA GLN A 110 14.18 -1.77 -6.25
C GLN A 110 13.22 -0.66 -6.67
N LYS A 111 12.23 -0.99 -7.50
CA LYS A 111 11.03 -0.19 -7.74
C LYS A 111 9.82 -1.02 -7.35
N ILE A 112 8.95 -0.43 -6.54
CA ILE A 112 7.73 -1.07 -6.04
C ILE A 112 6.55 -0.23 -6.49
N HIS A 113 5.71 -0.81 -7.35
CA HIS A 113 4.41 -0.29 -7.70
C HIS A 113 3.34 -1.10 -6.99
N HIS A 114 2.49 -0.42 -6.24
CA HIS A 114 1.44 -1.07 -5.49
C HIS A 114 0.12 -0.35 -5.69
N TYR A 115 -0.91 -1.15 -5.96
CA TYR A 115 -2.28 -0.69 -6.13
C TYR A 115 -3.19 -1.57 -5.29
N LYS A 116 -4.11 -0.95 -4.56
CA LYS A 116 -5.08 -1.65 -3.73
C LYS A 116 -6.44 -0.98 -3.85
N ALA A 117 -7.46 -1.79 -4.02
CA ALA A 117 -8.85 -1.39 -3.96
C ALA A 117 -9.58 -2.30 -2.96
N VAL A 118 -10.33 -1.71 -2.04
CA VAL A 118 -11.15 -2.45 -1.06
C VAL A 118 -12.54 -1.84 -1.06
N LEU A 119 -13.52 -2.69 -1.29
CA LEU A 119 -14.93 -2.38 -1.15
C LEU A 119 -15.43 -3.03 0.15
N ASP A 120 -15.73 -2.21 1.14
CA ASP A 120 -16.21 -2.61 2.47
C ASP A 120 -17.68 -2.21 2.61
N ASN A 121 -18.55 -3.19 2.77
CA ASN A 121 -19.99 -2.99 2.87
C ASN A 121 -20.52 -3.60 4.17
N SER A 122 -21.47 -2.89 4.76
CA SER A 122 -22.25 -3.35 5.91
C SER A 122 -23.71 -3.06 5.66
N PHE A 123 -24.56 -4.08 5.79
CA PHE A 123 -26.00 -4.00 5.62
C PHE A 123 -26.69 -4.51 6.88
N ILE A 124 -27.72 -3.80 7.35
CA ILE A 124 -28.58 -4.29 8.42
C ILE A 124 -29.72 -5.10 7.80
N LEU A 125 -29.90 -6.35 8.22
CA LEU A 125 -30.91 -7.28 7.71
C LEU A 125 -31.74 -7.81 8.88
N GLY A 126 -32.97 -7.31 9.03
CA GLY A 126 -33.80 -7.63 10.19
C GLY A 126 -33.11 -7.22 11.49
N ASN A 127 -32.86 -8.19 12.37
CA ASN A 127 -32.18 -7.97 13.65
C ASN A 127 -30.66 -8.25 13.58
N GLY A 128 -30.16 -8.73 12.43
CA GLY A 128 -28.74 -9.02 12.23
C GLY A 128 -28.05 -8.02 11.30
N SER A 129 -26.76 -8.26 11.04
CA SER A 129 -25.99 -7.48 10.08
C SER A 129 -25.16 -8.38 9.15
N LEU A 130 -25.13 -8.03 7.87
CA LEU A 130 -24.29 -8.64 6.85
C LEU A 130 -23.12 -7.72 6.55
N LYS A 131 -21.91 -8.23 6.70
CA LYS A 131 -20.68 -7.56 6.28
C LYS A 131 -20.10 -8.28 5.07
N ALA A 132 -19.68 -7.49 4.07
CA ALA A 132 -19.10 -8.01 2.85
C ALA A 132 -17.94 -7.12 2.40
N ILE A 133 -16.74 -7.68 2.43
CA ILE A 133 -15.49 -7.02 2.06
C ILE A 133 -14.92 -7.72 0.83
N PHE A 134 -14.65 -6.94 -0.22
CA PHE A 134 -13.96 -7.39 -1.42
C PHE A 134 -12.69 -6.59 -1.61
N GLY A 135 -11.56 -7.26 -1.77
CA GLY A 135 -10.25 -6.64 -1.93
C GLY A 135 -9.56 -7.11 -3.19
N PHE A 136 -8.94 -6.17 -3.89
CA PHE A 136 -8.01 -6.43 -4.97
C PHE A 136 -6.70 -5.70 -4.70
N GLN A 137 -5.59 -6.42 -4.85
CA GLN A 137 -4.25 -5.86 -4.70
C GLN A 137 -3.36 -6.32 -5.84
N LYS A 138 -2.62 -5.38 -6.41
CA LYS A 138 -1.55 -5.66 -7.37
C LYS A 138 -0.25 -5.09 -6.84
N ASN A 139 0.74 -5.95 -6.65
CA ASN A 139 2.08 -5.59 -6.21
C ASN A 139 3.08 -5.97 -7.30
N GLN A 140 3.89 -5.02 -7.72
CA GLN A 140 4.95 -5.20 -8.70
C GLN A 140 6.27 -4.75 -8.09
N ARG A 141 7.18 -5.69 -7.86
CA ARG A 141 8.54 -5.43 -7.37
C ARG A 141 9.52 -5.72 -8.48
N GLN A 142 10.27 -4.71 -8.87
CA GLN A 142 11.33 -4.80 -9.87
C GLN A 142 12.66 -4.52 -9.17
N GLU A 143 13.68 -5.31 -9.47
CA GLU A 143 15.03 -5.11 -8.98
C GLU A 143 15.96 -4.83 -10.14
N TYR A 144 16.80 -3.81 -9.95
CA TYR A 144 17.80 -3.37 -10.90
C TYR A 144 19.13 -3.51 -10.19
N ALA A 145 19.92 -4.49 -10.63
CA ALA A 145 21.21 -4.82 -10.04
C ALA A 145 22.38 -4.63 -11.03
N ASP A 146 22.09 -4.54 -12.33
CA ASP A 146 23.10 -4.33 -13.35
C ASP A 146 23.42 -2.83 -13.50
N ILE A 147 24.67 -2.47 -13.28
CA ILE A 147 25.19 -1.09 -13.32
C ILE A 147 25.56 -0.69 -14.74
N LEU A 148 25.93 -1.66 -15.59
CA LEU A 148 26.22 -1.41 -17.00
C LEU A 148 24.92 -1.35 -17.80
N ASN A 149 23.85 -1.97 -17.31
CA ASN A 149 22.55 -2.01 -17.95
C ASN A 149 21.41 -1.60 -17.00
N GLU A 150 21.36 -0.32 -16.64
CA GLU A 150 20.40 0.24 -15.66
C GLU A 150 18.92 0.04 -16.02
N ASN A 151 18.61 -0.30 -17.27
CA ASN A 151 17.24 -0.57 -17.73
C ASN A 151 16.84 -2.05 -17.68
N GLN A 152 17.79 -2.95 -17.38
CA GLN A 152 17.53 -4.38 -17.29
C GLN A 152 17.04 -4.76 -15.89
N TYR A 153 15.89 -5.42 -15.84
CA TYR A 153 15.34 -5.96 -14.60
C TYR A 153 16.02 -7.29 -14.27
N GLY A 154 16.85 -7.33 -13.22
CA GLY A 154 17.38 -8.59 -12.69
C GLY A 154 16.25 -9.48 -12.19
N LEU A 155 15.40 -8.91 -11.33
CA LEU A 155 14.19 -9.57 -10.80
C LEU A 155 12.95 -8.75 -11.11
N TYR A 156 11.86 -9.42 -11.45
CA TYR A 156 10.56 -8.77 -11.59
C TYR A 156 9.44 -9.69 -11.10
N PHE A 157 8.97 -9.42 -9.89
CA PHE A 157 7.83 -10.10 -9.29
C PHE A 157 6.55 -9.30 -9.49
N SER A 158 5.54 -9.93 -10.08
CA SER A 158 4.20 -9.38 -10.24
C SER A 158 3.20 -10.27 -9.53
N LEU A 159 2.69 -9.82 -8.39
CA LEU A 159 1.73 -10.53 -7.56
C LEU A 159 0.36 -9.85 -7.63
N ASN A 160 -0.65 -10.59 -8.06
CA ASN A 160 -2.04 -10.17 -7.97
C ASN A 160 -2.73 -10.98 -6.87
N THR A 161 -3.48 -10.30 -6.01
CA THR A 161 -4.21 -10.91 -4.89
C THR A 161 -5.66 -10.44 -4.95
N VAL A 162 -6.59 -11.39 -4.87
CA VAL A 162 -8.02 -11.14 -4.68
C VAL A 162 -8.41 -11.73 -3.33
N THR A 163 -9.11 -10.95 -2.51
CA THR A 163 -9.63 -11.39 -1.21
C THR A 163 -11.12 -11.11 -1.14
N TYR A 164 -11.87 -12.01 -0.50
CA TYR A 164 -13.25 -11.75 -0.13
C TYR A 164 -13.53 -12.28 1.28
N ASP A 165 -14.36 -11.56 2.04
CA ASP A 165 -14.91 -11.98 3.32
C ASP A 165 -16.39 -11.59 3.35
N ILE A 166 -17.26 -12.55 3.57
CA ILE A 166 -18.71 -12.35 3.69
C ILE A 166 -19.15 -13.00 4.98
N ARG A 167 -19.74 -12.22 5.88
CA ARG A 167 -20.13 -12.68 7.20
C ARG A 167 -21.46 -12.10 7.63
N TYR A 168 -22.33 -12.97 8.10
CA TYR A 168 -23.56 -12.61 8.77
C TYR A 168 -23.37 -12.65 10.29
N ILE A 169 -23.82 -11.61 10.96
CA ILE A 169 -23.74 -11.44 12.42
C ILE A 169 -25.19 -11.46 12.92
N LEU A 170 -25.49 -12.43 13.77
CA LEU A 170 -26.80 -12.59 14.40
C LEU A 170 -27.00 -11.51 15.48
N PRO A 171 -28.26 -11.15 15.79
CA PRO A 171 -28.55 -10.33 16.96
C PRO A 171 -27.97 -10.98 18.21
N GLU A 172 -27.50 -10.14 19.13
CA GLU A 172 -27.03 -10.57 20.42
C GLU A 172 -28.18 -11.16 21.24
N TYR A 173 -27.95 -12.32 21.86
CA TYR A 173 -28.94 -12.99 22.71
C TYR A 173 -28.28 -13.34 24.05
N HIS A 174 -28.72 -12.70 25.13
CA HIS A 174 -28.15 -12.87 26.48
C HIS A 174 -26.61 -12.77 26.49
N ASP A 175 -26.07 -11.67 25.94
CA ASP A 175 -24.63 -11.38 25.81
C ASP A 175 -23.84 -12.35 24.88
N LEU A 176 -24.53 -13.21 24.13
CA LEU A 176 -23.93 -14.09 23.14
C LEU A 176 -24.01 -13.47 21.73
N SER A 177 -22.85 -13.20 21.12
CA SER A 177 -22.73 -12.77 19.74
C SER A 177 -22.25 -13.90 18.84
N ILE A 178 -23.09 -14.33 17.90
CA ILE A 178 -22.78 -15.40 16.94
C ILE A 178 -22.61 -14.79 15.55
N SER A 179 -21.58 -15.23 14.83
CA SER A 179 -21.39 -14.86 13.43
C SER A 179 -20.99 -16.07 12.59
N ILE A 180 -21.47 -16.11 11.35
CA ILE A 180 -21.24 -17.18 10.38
C ILE A 180 -20.81 -16.53 9.08
N GLY A 181 -19.76 -17.04 8.45
CA GLY A 181 -19.25 -16.45 7.23
C GLY A 181 -18.23 -17.31 6.50
N ILE A 182 -17.85 -16.85 5.32
CA ILE A 182 -16.81 -17.43 4.48
C ILE A 182 -15.78 -16.35 4.14
N ASN A 183 -14.53 -16.75 4.03
CA ASN A 183 -13.47 -15.91 3.50
C ASN A 183 -12.48 -16.71 2.67
N ASN A 184 -11.80 -16.03 1.77
CA ASN A 184 -10.73 -16.62 0.97
C ASN A 184 -9.77 -15.54 0.45
N MET A 185 -8.59 -16.00 0.04
CA MET A 185 -7.57 -15.22 -0.63
C MET A 185 -6.97 -16.07 -1.76
N VAL A 186 -7.06 -15.55 -2.99
CA VAL A 186 -6.45 -16.16 -4.16
C VAL A 186 -5.31 -15.27 -4.63
N GLN A 187 -4.13 -15.85 -4.82
CA GLN A 187 -2.93 -15.13 -5.23
C GLN A 187 -2.35 -15.76 -6.48
N ASN A 188 -2.00 -14.94 -7.47
CA ASN A 188 -1.28 -15.35 -8.67
C ASN A 188 0.03 -14.57 -8.76
N SER A 189 1.15 -15.30 -8.73
CA SER A 189 2.50 -14.75 -8.70
C SER A 189 3.25 -15.08 -9.99
N GLN A 190 3.63 -14.04 -10.73
CA GLN A 190 4.42 -14.16 -11.96
C GLN A 190 5.82 -13.58 -11.77
N ASN A 191 6.85 -14.39 -12.03
CA ASN A 191 8.22 -13.89 -12.20
C ASN A 191 8.50 -13.57 -13.68
N LYS A 192 8.83 -12.33 -13.97
CA LYS A 192 9.11 -11.78 -15.30
C LYS A 192 10.55 -11.23 -15.40
N GLY A 193 11.39 -11.46 -14.39
CA GLY A 193 12.79 -11.05 -14.39
C GLY A 193 13.68 -12.02 -15.17
N THR A 194 14.94 -11.65 -15.34
CA THR A 194 15.96 -12.53 -15.95
C THR A 194 16.44 -13.61 -14.98
N GLU A 195 16.27 -13.39 -13.67
CA GLU A 195 16.67 -14.30 -12.60
C GLU A 195 15.46 -14.91 -11.87
N PHE A 196 15.59 -16.18 -11.43
CA PHE A 196 14.49 -16.95 -10.83
C PHE A 196 14.84 -17.43 -9.43
N LEU A 197 14.65 -16.59 -8.41
CA LEU A 197 14.87 -16.97 -7.00
C LEU A 197 13.69 -17.72 -6.38
N ILE A 198 12.45 -17.49 -6.84
CA ILE A 198 11.24 -18.14 -6.33
C ILE A 198 10.41 -18.69 -7.52
N PRO A 199 9.95 -19.95 -7.49
CA PRO A 199 9.12 -20.52 -8.53
C PRO A 199 7.80 -19.76 -8.73
N LYS A 200 7.27 -19.78 -9.95
CA LYS A 200 5.92 -19.27 -10.25
C LYS A 200 4.89 -20.19 -9.59
N TYR A 201 3.85 -19.61 -8.98
CA TYR A 201 2.72 -20.36 -8.44
C TYR A 201 1.43 -19.85 -9.09
N ASN A 202 0.65 -20.79 -9.61
CA ASN A 202 -0.67 -20.58 -10.22
C ASN A 202 -1.77 -21.06 -9.29
#